data_AF-A0A1B4V6Y1-F1
#
_entry.id   AF-A0A1B4V6Y1-F1
#
_cell.length_a   1.000
_cell.length_b   1.000
_cell.length_c   1.000
_cell.angle_alpha   90.00
_cell.angle_beta   90.00
_cell.angle_gamma   90.00
#
_symmetry.space_group_name_H-M   'P 1'
#
loop_
_entity.id
_entity.type
_entity.pdbx_description
1 polymer ?
#
loop_
_entity_poly.entity_id
_entity_poly.type
_entity_poly.pdbx_seq_one_letter_code
_entity_poly.pdbx_strand_id
1 'polypeptide(L)' 'MDRELITADMRVWTVFQRYPQTIDVFLQHGCPDMRKGIFPFMARAMKVRWAARVHKIPLGELMRDLNAAVTRH' A
#
# COMPACT_ATOMS: atom_id res chain seq x y z
N MET A 1 14.57 17.22 -1.24
CA MET A 1 13.81 16.86 -0.02
C MET A 1 12.56 16.14 -0.48
N ASP A 2 12.70 14.88 -0.84
CA ASP A 2 11.58 14.03 -1.23
C ASP A 2 10.74 13.77 0.02
N ARG A 3 9.66 14.54 0.17
CA ARG A 3 8.63 14.23 1.18
C ARG A 3 8.11 12.85 0.82
N GLU A 4 8.32 11.85 1.68
CA GLU A 4 7.59 10.58 1.58
C GLU A 4 6.09 10.90 1.53
N LEU A 5 5.49 10.73 0.34
CA LEU A 5 4.08 11.04 0.09
C LEU A 5 3.17 10.00 0.75
N ILE A 6 3.68 8.77 0.89
CA ILE A 6 3.02 7.66 1.54
C ILE A 6 3.83 7.25 2.77
N THR A 7 3.19 7.27 3.94
CA THR A 7 3.79 6.81 5.20
C THR A 7 3.12 5.54 5.70
N ALA A 8 3.84 4.76 6.50
CA ALA A 8 3.38 3.46 7.00
C ALA A 8 2.16 3.53 7.94
N ASP A 9 1.92 4.71 8.52
CA ASP A 9 0.80 4.99 9.43
C ASP A 9 -0.49 5.37 8.68
N MET A 10 -0.39 5.70 7.38
CA MET A 10 -1.55 5.95 6.54
C MET A 10 -2.42 4.70 6.40
N ARG A 11 -3.72 4.93 6.25
CA ARG A 11 -4.68 3.88 5.92
C ARG A 11 -4.51 3.49 4.45
N VAL A 12 -4.52 2.19 4.17
CA VAL A 12 -4.41 1.66 2.80
C VAL A 12 -5.49 2.28 1.90
N TRP A 13 -6.71 2.48 2.41
CA TRP A 13 -7.77 3.15 1.67
C TRP A 13 -7.48 4.62 1.32
N THR A 14 -6.86 5.38 2.21
CA THR A 14 -6.48 6.78 1.93
C THR A 14 -5.41 6.83 0.86
N VAL A 15 -4.45 5.90 0.91
CA VAL A 15 -3.40 5.75 -0.10
C VAL A 15 -4.03 5.36 -1.45
N PHE A 16 -4.94 4.39 -1.46
CA PHE A 16 -5.68 3.96 -2.64
C PHE A 16 -6.48 5.10 -3.28
N GLN A 17 -7.22 5.88 -2.48
CA GLN A 17 -8.02 6.99 -3.00
C GLN A 17 -7.16 8.12 -3.60
N ARG A 18 -5.98 8.37 -3.02
CA ARG A 18 -5.06 9.41 -3.53
C ARG A 18 -4.20 8.92 -4.68
N TYR A 19 -3.82 7.65 -4.66
CA TYR A 19 -2.84 7.03 -5.54
C TYR A 19 -3.31 5.65 -5.98
N PRO A 20 -4.33 5.55 -6.84
CA PRO A 20 -4.85 4.26 -7.30
C PRO A 20 -3.80 3.39 -7.98
N GLN A 21 -2.74 3.98 -8.56
CA GLN A 21 -1.61 3.25 -9.15
C GLN A 21 -0.82 2.40 -8.14
N THR A 22 -0.94 2.68 -6.84
CA THR A 22 -0.25 1.90 -5.80
C THR A 22 -0.78 0.47 -5.66
N ILE A 23 -1.99 0.18 -6.16
CA ILE A 23 -2.57 -1.17 -6.16
C ILE A 23 -1.63 -2.17 -6.85
N ASP A 24 -1.04 -1.78 -7.98
CA ASP A 24 -0.15 -2.67 -8.74
C ASP A 24 1.09 -3.06 -7.93
N VAL A 25 1.61 -2.16 -7.09
CA VAL A 25 2.71 -2.46 -6.17
C VAL A 25 2.29 -3.54 -5.17
N PHE A 26 1.13 -3.39 -4.54
CA PHE A 26 0.65 -4.40 -3.59
C PHE A 26 0.37 -5.75 -4.27
N LEU A 27 -0.16 -5.75 -5.49
CA LEU A 27 -0.37 -6.98 -6.28
C LEU A 27 0.96 -7.66 -6.61
N GLN A 28 1.99 -6.90 -7.01
CA GLN A 28 3.34 -7.42 -7.30
C GLN A 28 4.02 -8.01 -6.06
N HIS A 29 3.81 -7.41 -4.88
CA HIS A 29 4.36 -7.88 -3.61
C HIS A 29 3.65 -9.11 -3.02
N GLY A 30 2.73 -9.74 -3.75
CA GLY A 30 2.05 -10.95 -3.29
C GLY A 30 0.83 -10.68 -2.40
N CYS A 31 0.11 -9.58 -2.66
CA CYS A 31 -1.22 -9.33 -2.11
C CYS A 31 -2.34 -9.59 -3.16
N PRO A 32 -2.51 -10.82 -3.68
CA PRO A 32 -3.50 -11.12 -4.72
C PRO A 32 -4.95 -10.92 -4.25
N ASP A 33 -5.20 -10.94 -2.93
CA ASP A 33 -6.51 -10.72 -2.33
C ASP A 33 -6.99 -9.26 -2.35
N MET A 34 -6.16 -8.31 -2.80
CA MET A 34 -6.58 -6.91 -2.87
C MET A 34 -7.80 -6.67 -3.78
N ARG A 35 -7.99 -7.53 -4.79
CA ARG A 35 -9.12 -7.46 -5.74
C ARG A 35 -10.25 -8.44 -5.45
N LYS A 36 -10.14 -9.35 -4.47
CA LYS A 36 -11.17 -10.38 -4.20
C LYS A 36 -11.53 -10.45 -2.71
N GLY A 37 -12.83 -10.51 -2.41
CA GLY A 37 -13.35 -10.73 -1.05
C GLY A 37 -13.50 -9.48 -0.17
N ILE A 38 -13.30 -9.65 1.13
CA ILE A 38 -13.52 -8.65 2.20
C ILE A 38 -12.36 -7.63 2.35
N PHE A 39 -11.30 -7.78 1.55
CA PHE A 39 -10.12 -6.91 1.61
C PHE A 39 -10.42 -5.42 1.38
N PRO A 40 -11.29 -4.99 0.43
CA PRO A 40 -11.62 -3.57 0.26
C PRO A 40 -12.26 -2.96 1.52
N PHE A 41 -13.03 -3.77 2.26
CA PHE A 41 -13.60 -3.37 3.55
C PHE A 41 -12.52 -3.30 4.65
N MET A 42 -11.61 -4.27 4.70
CA MET A 42 -10.50 -4.26 5.66
C MET A 42 -9.49 -3.13 5.38
N ALA A 43 -9.20 -2.84 4.12
CA ALA A 43 -8.29 -1.78 3.68
C ALA A 43 -8.75 -0.37 4.12
N ARG A 44 -10.06 -0.17 4.34
CA ARG A 44 -10.61 1.07 4.93
C ARG A 44 -10.14 1.33 6.35
N ALA A 45 -9.89 0.28 7.13
CA ALA A 45 -9.44 0.37 8.52
C ALA A 45 -7.95 0.03 8.70
N MET A 46 -7.34 -0.68 7.75
CA MET A 46 -5.98 -1.20 7.85
C MET A 46 -4.93 -0.14 7.51
N LYS A 47 -3.90 -0.01 8.34
CA LYS A 47 -2.71 0.82 8.04
C LYS A 47 -1.75 0.06 7.14
N VAL A 48 -0.94 0.76 6.34
CA VAL A 48 0.03 0.12 5.44
C VAL A 48 1.01 -0.79 6.19
N ARG A 49 1.47 -0.40 7.39
CA ARG A 49 2.31 -1.26 8.24
C ARG A 49 1.68 -2.60 8.61
N TRP A 50 0.35 -2.62 8.79
CA TRP A 50 -0.39 -3.83 9.13
C TRP A 50 -0.53 -4.72 7.91
N ALA A 51 -0.79 -4.15 6.74
CA ALA A 51 -0.79 -4.90 5.49
C ALA A 51 0.57 -5.59 5.25
N ALA A 52 1.69 -4.86 5.40
CA ALA A 52 3.02 -5.43 5.29
C ALA A 52 3.22 -6.60 6.26
N ARG A 53 2.80 -6.46 7.52
CA ARG A 53 2.95 -7.50 8.55
C ARG A 53 2.09 -8.73 8.28
N VAL A 54 0.83 -8.55 7.87
CA VAL A 54 -0.11 -9.64 7.57
C VAL A 54 0.38 -10.47 6.39
N HIS A 55 0.90 -9.79 5.35
CA HIS A 55 1.40 -10.44 4.14
C HIS A 55 2.89 -10.82 4.23
N LYS A 56 3.53 -10.64 5.40
CA LYS A 56 4.97 -10.90 5.62
C LYS A 56 5.90 -10.18 4.63
N ILE A 57 5.50 -9.01 4.16
CA ILE A 57 6.27 -8.17 3.25
C ILE A 57 7.19 -7.25 4.09
N PRO A 58 8.46 -7.06 3.70
CA PRO A 58 9.33 -6.08 4.34
C PRO A 58 8.75 -4.67 4.19
N LEU A 59 8.40 -4.04 5.31
CA LEU A 59 7.78 -2.70 5.30
C LEU A 59 8.62 -1.66 4.56
N GLY A 60 9.95 -1.73 4.69
CA GLY A 60 10.86 -0.81 4.01
C GLY A 60 10.83 -0.94 2.48
N GLU A 61 10.75 -2.17 1.95
CA GLU A 61 10.64 -2.41 0.51
C GLU A 61 9.29 -1.96 -0.02
N LEU A 62 8.21 -2.33 0.67
CA LEU A 62 6.87 -1.90 0.31
C LEU A 62 6.75 -0.36 0.28
N MET A 63 7.30 0.32 1.29
CA MET A 63 7.26 1.80 1.35
C MET A 63 8.08 2.44 0.24
N ARG A 64 9.24 1.87 -0.09
CA ARG A 64 10.06 2.34 -1.22
C ARG A 64 9.29 2.23 -2.53
N ASP A 65 8.69 1.09 -2.81
CA ASP A 65 8.01 0.85 -4.08
C ASP A 65 6.72 1.66 -4.19
N LEU A 66 5.99 1.83 -3.08
CA LEU A 66 4.82 2.71 -3.02
C LEU A 66 5.19 4.17 -3.31
N ASN A 67 6.23 4.70 -2.65
CA ASN A 67 6.68 6.07 -2.89
C ASN A 67 7.29 6.23 -4.29
N ALA A 68 7.97 5.21 -4.82
CA ALA A 68 8.48 5.21 -6.19
C ALA A 68 7.35 5.24 -7.22
N ALA A 69 6.26 4.50 -7.01
CA ALA A 69 5.09 4.49 -7.88
C ALA A 69 4.35 5.83 -7.91
N VAL A 70 4.41 6.62 -6.83
CA VAL A 70 3.83 7.96 -6.79
C VAL A 70 4.77 9.02 -7.37
N THR A 71 6.09 8.88 -7.17
CA THR A 71 7.09 9.85 -7.65
C THR A 71 7.32 9.76 -9.16
N ARG A 72 7.01 8.63 -9.78
CA ARG A 72 7.18 8.40 -11.23
C ARG A 72 6.09 9.06 -12.12
N HIS A 73 5.28 9.96 -11.59
CA HIS A 73 4.16 10.58 -12.30
C HIS A 73 4.15 12.11 -12.17
#